data_AF-A0A524EXE7-F1
#
_entry.id   AF-A0A524EXE7-F1
#
_cell.length_a   1.000
_cell.length_b   1.000
_cell.length_c   1.000
_cell.angle_alpha   90.00
_cell.angle_beta   90.00
_cell.angle_gamma   90.00
#
_symmetry.space_group_name_H-M   'P 1'
#
loop_
_entity.id
_entity.type
_entity.pdbx_description
1 polymer ?
#
loop_
_entity_poly.entity_id
_entity_poly.type
_entity_poly.pdbx_seq_one_letter_code
_entity_poly.pdbx_strand_id
1 'polypeptide(L)' 'WIWDKAYDQYIENKEMRELLEENNRFAMMDIIKNMLQANNRGYWDANKDQIDNLKKLYLELENWVELKY' A
#
# COMPACT_ATOMS: atom_id res chain seq x y z
N TRP A 1 -14.19 7.69 0.95
CA TRP A 1 -13.78 8.72 -0.04
C TRP A 1 -12.27 8.93 -0.06
N ILE A 2 -11.64 9.55 0.94
CA ILE A 2 -10.22 9.95 0.80
C ILE A 2 -9.28 8.74 0.66
N TRP A 3 -9.55 7.69 1.45
CA TRP A 3 -8.81 6.44 1.41
C TRP A 3 -9.04 5.65 0.13
N ASP A 4 -10.25 5.67 -0.43
CA ASP A 4 -10.54 5.05 -1.72
C ASP A 4 -9.74 5.72 -2.85
N LYS A 5 -9.69 7.06 -2.86
CA LYS A 5 -8.86 7.79 -3.83
C LYS A 5 -7.36 7.50 -3.65
N ALA A 6 -6.90 7.34 -2.41
CA ALA A 6 -5.52 6.95 -2.14
C ALA A 6 -5.25 5.53 -2.63
N TYR A 7 -6.20 4.60 -2.44
CA TYR A 7 -6.14 3.24 -2.96
C TYR A 7 -6.03 3.24 -4.48
N ASP A 8 -6.92 3.97 -5.16
CA ASP A 8 -6.94 4.02 -6.62
C ASP A 8 -5.63 4.60 -7.18
N GLN A 9 -5.12 5.68 -6.56
CA GLN A 9 -3.96 6.41 -7.06
C GLN A 9 -2.62 5.72 -6.78
N TYR A 10 -2.47 5.11 -5.61
CA TYR A 10 -1.18 4.56 -5.17
C TYR A 10 -1.13 3.03 -5.26
N ILE A 11 -2.27 2.35 -5.22
CA ILE A 11 -2.35 0.88 -5.14
C ILE A 11 -2.89 0.27 -6.42
N GLU A 12 -3.97 0.79 -7.01
CA GLU A 12 -4.49 0.24 -8.28
C GLU A 12 -3.68 0.74 -9.49
N ASN A 13 -3.32 2.02 -9.50
CA ASN A 13 -2.51 2.59 -10.57
C ASN A 13 -1.08 2.01 -10.54
N LYS A 14 -0.85 1.04 -11.43
CA LYS A 14 0.43 0.33 -11.54
C LYS A 14 1.60 1.25 -11.90
N GLU A 15 1.41 2.20 -12.81
CA GLU A 15 2.45 3.17 -13.20
C GLU A 15 2.89 4.01 -12.00
N MET A 16 1.93 4.56 -11.26
CA MET A 16 2.22 5.35 -10.06
C MET A 16 2.90 4.54 -8.97
N ARG A 17 2.47 3.30 -8.78
CA ARG A 17 3.08 2.37 -7.83
C ARG A 17 4.52 2.07 -8.20
N GLU A 18 4.80 1.67 -9.44
CA GLU A 18 6.15 1.38 -9.91
C GLU A 18 7.06 2.60 -9.75
N LEU A 19 6.59 3.79 -10.13
CA LEU A 19 7.35 5.04 -9.98
C LEU A 19 7.66 5.36 -8.50
N LEU A 20 6.70 5.15 -7.60
CA LEU A 20 6.91 5.39 -6.17
C LEU A 20 7.82 4.33 -5.54
N GLU A 21 7.70 3.07 -5.93
CA GLU A 21 8.56 1.99 -5.47
C GLU A 21 9.99 2.15 -5.96
N GLU A 22 10.22 2.61 -7.19
CA GLU A 22 11.57 2.89 -7.70
C GLU A 22 12.22 4.06 -6.94
N ASN A 23 11.44 5.11 -6.68
CA ASN A 23 11.93 6.32 -6.03
C ASN A 23 12.11 6.15 -4.51
N ASN A 24 11.10 5.59 -3.83
CA ASN A 24 11.10 5.40 -2.39
C ASN A 24 10.16 4.27 -1.93
N ARG A 25 10.71 3.04 -1.89
CA ARG A 25 10.03 1.83 -1.37
C ARG A 25 9.51 1.98 0.06
N PHE A 26 10.25 2.67 0.93
CA PHE A 26 9.84 2.87 2.32
C PHE A 26 8.60 3.76 2.43
N ALA A 27 8.49 4.77 1.58
CA ALA A 27 7.28 5.60 1.51
C ALA A 27 6.06 4.79 1.05
N MET A 28 6.23 3.87 0.09
CA MET A 28 5.16 2.96 -0.32
C MET A 28 4.72 2.05 0.82
N MET A 29 5.67 1.48 1.57
CA MET A 29 5.38 0.67 2.77
C MET A 29 4.61 1.47 3.83
N ASP A 30 4.98 2.73 4.06
CA ASP A 30 4.30 3.60 5.03
C ASP A 30 2.87 3.95 4.60
N ILE A 31 2.64 4.20 3.30
CA ILE A 31 1.28 4.39 2.75
C ILE A 31 0.44 3.15 3.03
N ILE A 32 0.93 1.96 2.69
CA ILE A 32 0.21 0.70 2.90
C ILE A 32 -0.11 0.49 4.39
N LYS A 33 0.87 0.70 5.28
CA LYS A 33 0.66 0.63 6.74
C LYS A 33 -0.42 1.58 7.22
N ASN A 34 -0.41 2.83 6.75
CA ASN A 34 -1.38 3.84 7.14
C ASN A 34 -2.80 3.48 6.67
N MET A 35 -2.95 2.92 5.47
CA MET A 35 -4.24 2.46 4.96
C MET A 35 -4.78 1.27 5.76
N LEU A 36 -3.94 0.29 6.08
CA LEU A 36 -4.32 -0.83 6.95
C LEU A 36 -4.72 -0.36 8.35
N GLN A 37 -4.01 0.61 8.93
CA GLN A 37 -4.37 1.22 10.21
C GLN A 37 -5.69 1.99 10.13
N ALA A 38 -5.93 2.72 9.03
CA ALA A 38 -7.17 3.44 8.81
C ALA A 38 -8.37 2.49 8.78
N ASN A 39 -8.23 1.34 8.10
CA ASN A 39 -9.25 0.29 8.12
C ASN A 39 -9.46 -0.28 9.54
N ASN A 40 -8.38 -0.64 10.24
CA ASN A 40 -8.48 -1.20 11.59
C ASN A 40 -9.11 -0.24 12.62
N ARG A 41 -9.02 1.07 12.38
CA ARG A 41 -9.60 2.11 13.24
C ARG A 41 -11.01 2.56 12.79
N GLY A 42 -11.54 1.99 11.71
CA GLY A 42 -12.84 2.35 11.15
C GLY A 42 -12.87 3.70 10.41
N TYR A 43 -11.71 4.27 10.05
CA TYR A 43 -11.62 5.47 9.21
C TYR A 43 -11.81 5.18 7.72
N TRP A 44 -11.64 3.92 7.34
CA TRP A 44 -11.83 3.42 5.99
C TRP A 44 -12.59 2.11 6.05
N ASP A 45 -13.59 1.95 5.19
CA ASP A 45 -14.38 0.73 5.05
C ASP A 45 -13.92 0.00 3.79
N ALA A 46 -12.74 -0.63 3.88
CA ALA A 46 -12.16 -1.36 2.76
C ALA A 46 -12.79 -2.74 2.66
N ASN A 47 -13.02 -3.20 1.43
CA ASN A 47 -13.44 -4.58 1.24
C ASN A 47 -12.27 -5.56 1.49
N LYS A 48 -12.61 -6.84 1.66
CA LYS A 48 -11.62 -7.89 1.96
C LYS A 48 -10.53 -7.97 0.90
N ASP A 49 -10.87 -7.86 -0.38
CA ASP A 49 -9.91 -7.98 -1.48
C ASP A 49 -8.91 -6.81 -1.46
N GLN A 50 -9.36 -5.60 -1.12
CA GLN A 50 -8.51 -4.43 -0.96
C GLN A 50 -7.50 -4.62 0.18
N ILE A 51 -7.95 -5.15 1.32
CA ILE A 51 -7.10 -5.43 2.47
C ILE A 51 -6.09 -6.54 2.17
N ASP A 52 -6.52 -7.61 1.49
CA ASP A 52 -5.64 -8.71 1.13
C ASP A 52 -4.60 -8.27 0.09
N ASN A 53 -4.97 -7.41 -0.86
CA ASN A 53 -4.04 -6.80 -1.81
C ASN A 53 -2.98 -5.94 -1.10
N LEU A 54 -3.39 -5.08 -0.15
CA LEU A 54 -2.47 -4.26 0.64
C LEU A 54 -1.46 -5.11 1.43
N LYS A 55 -1.93 -6.18 2.10
CA LYS A 55 -1.04 -7.09 2.84
C LYS A 55 -0.04 -7.78 1.92
N LYS A 56 -0.48 -8.22 0.73
CA LYS A 56 0.38 -8.85 -0.25
C LYS A 56 1.47 -7.90 -0.73
N LEU A 57 1.10 -6.68 -1.13
CA LEU A 57 2.06 -5.66 -1.57
C LEU A 57 3.05 -5.30 -0.47
N TYR A 58 2.59 -5.20 0.79
CA TYR A 58 3.47 -4.95 1.92
C TYR A 58 4.56 -6.02 2.05
N LEU A 59 4.19 -7.31 1.97
CA LEU A 59 5.12 -8.43 2.06
C LEU A 59 6.10 -8.47 0.88
N GLU A 60 5.63 -8.16 -0.33
CA GLU A 60 6.48 -8.06 -1.51
C GLU A 60 7.55 -6.97 -1.32
N LEU A 61 7.16 -5.79 -0.84
CA LEU A 61 8.08 -4.69 -0.57
C LEU A 61 9.08 -5.01 0.55
N GLU A 62 8.61 -5.64 1.63
CA GLU A 62 9.47 -6.07 2.75
C GLU A 62 10.52 -7.08 2.29
N ASN A 63 10.13 -8.11 1.55
CA ASN A 63 11.07 -9.07 0.96
C ASN A 63 12.11 -8.41 0.07
N TRP A 64 11.69 -7.42 -0.75
CA TRP A 64 12.61 -6.67 -1.61
C TRP A 64 13.60 -5.82 -0.85
N VAL A 65 13.18 -5.21 0.26
CA VAL A 65 14.07 -4.46 1.15
C VAL A 65 15.06 -5.43 1.80
N GLU A 66 14.57 -6.51 2.40
CA GLU A 66 15.43 -7.50 3.07
C GLU A 66 16.48 -8.13 2.14
N LEU A 67 16.14 -8.44 0.89
CA LEU A 67 17.08 -9.02 -0.08
C LEU A 67 18.17 -8.06 -0.58
N LYS A 68 17.99 -6.75 -0.42
CA LYS A 68 18.96 -5.74 -0.88
C LYS A 68 19.91 -5.23 0.21
N TYR A 69 19.68 -5.61 1.47
CA TYR A 69 20.54 -5.29 2.61
C TYR A 69 21.25 -6.54 3.11
#